data_AF-A0A3N5QUB9-F1
#
_entry.id   AF-A0A3N5QUB9-F1
#
_cell.length_a   1.000
_cell.length_b   1.000
_cell.length_c   1.000
_cell.angle_alpha   90.00
_cell.angle_beta   90.00
_cell.angle_gamma   90.00
#
_symmetry.space_group_name_H-M   'P 1'
#
loop_
_entity.id
_entity.type
_entity.pdbx_description
1 polymer ?
#
loop_
_entity_poly.entity_id
_entity_poly.type
_entity_poly.pdbx_seq_one_letter_code
_entity_poly.pdbx_strand_id
1 'polypeptide(L)'
;PEPASGTVLSIPEDGQPLLNKLHMRTGRWIDEGRDDEVIVSAAFSAANGFKIGDQFNAVINGRWRRLTIVGTALSPEYVLEVRPGTMLIDNKRYGIMWMGRKVLAAAYDMSGAFNSATVRLEAGANSKTVREEIDLILKPYGSIGAIDREEQTSHRFLTDEIRGVRVTALIVPTIFLGVAIFLLNIALLRLVGTQRTSIAILKSFGYSNFDIGIHYIGFAMVAVILGSILGLIGGQYLGVAMVELYTRFYRFPVLRFDMPNGVIAASMLLAAFAAILGAVGAVRTVVKLPPAEAMRPESPKSFKPGILERIPLFRRLDPLMAMIWRNIERRPFKSTLSVLMIGLAMAILVIGRSMFDMFDVLMDVQFNSAMRSDAVVAFTQNRSSSVLYDLEHLPGVMYVETFRAVPVDIVHGRHQKRLAITSIGEHADLKRVVDKRGDPVAVASEGLTITEYLARSMQIRVGDSITVKLLEGDRRELRMCVSATVDEMFGVQAYMADASLRKLLREEGSISGAFVQIDIRSMDAFSKKVKTTPAVASVMVRETAIKSFDDNYRENMDISTVYMVGFAVIIAFGV
;
A
#
# COMPACT_ATOMS: atom_id res chain seq x y z
N PRO A 1 28.17 8.71 -8.04
CA PRO A 1 27.16 9.25 -7.10
C PRO A 1 25.94 9.81 -7.85
N GLU A 2 24.80 9.17 -7.65
CA GLU A 2 23.54 9.47 -8.36
C GLU A 2 22.96 10.85 -7.95
N PRO A 3 22.13 11.46 -8.81
CA PRO A 3 21.41 12.70 -8.48
C PRO A 3 20.26 12.43 -7.50
N ALA A 4 20.09 13.33 -6.53
CA ALA A 4 18.95 13.38 -5.63
C ALA A 4 18.11 14.62 -5.95
N SER A 5 16.81 14.52 -5.77
CA SER A 5 15.84 15.62 -5.89
C SER A 5 15.18 15.85 -4.54
N GLY A 6 14.55 16.99 -4.31
CA GLY A 6 13.79 17.17 -3.09
C GLY A 6 12.81 18.32 -3.17
N THR A 7 11.91 18.37 -2.19
CA THR A 7 11.01 19.50 -2.00
C THR A 7 11.56 20.37 -0.88
N VAL A 8 11.70 21.66 -1.15
CA VAL A 8 12.11 22.65 -0.14
C VAL A 8 10.89 23.45 0.28
N LEU A 9 10.64 23.52 1.58
CA LEU A 9 9.51 24.19 2.20
C LEU A 9 9.98 25.41 2.98
N SER A 10 9.25 26.52 2.87
CA SER A 10 9.51 27.70 3.68
C SER A 10 8.98 27.55 5.10
N ILE A 11 9.82 27.86 6.07
CA ILE A 11 9.45 27.96 7.49
C ILE A 11 9.67 29.37 8.02
N PRO A 12 8.87 29.82 9.00
CA PRO A 12 9.16 31.06 9.71
C PRO A 12 10.55 30.99 10.37
N GLU A 13 11.30 32.08 10.29
CA GLU A 13 12.62 32.21 10.92
C GLU A 13 12.49 32.49 12.43
N ASP A 14 11.37 33.08 12.85
CA ASP A 14 11.03 33.51 14.22
C ASP A 14 10.29 32.44 15.06
N GLY A 15 10.42 31.17 14.70
CA GLY A 15 9.87 30.05 15.47
C GLY A 15 9.14 29.01 14.62
N GLN A 16 8.28 28.22 15.25
CA GLN A 16 7.55 27.16 14.55
C GLN A 16 6.30 27.66 13.82
N PRO A 17 5.91 27.04 12.70
CA PRO A 17 4.64 27.34 12.06
C PRO A 17 3.45 26.99 12.97
N LEU A 18 2.34 27.71 12.81
CA LEU A 18 1.12 27.49 13.60
C LEU A 18 0.51 26.09 13.36
N LEU A 19 0.56 25.64 12.10
CA LEU A 19 0.13 24.33 11.63
C LEU A 19 1.33 23.57 11.08
N ASN A 20 1.22 22.24 10.96
CA ASN A 20 2.29 21.37 10.46
C ASN A 20 3.64 21.58 11.19
N LYS A 21 3.57 21.75 12.52
CA LYS A 21 4.74 21.92 13.38
C LYS A 21 5.78 20.83 13.14
N LEU A 22 7.03 21.25 12.96
CA LEU A 22 8.14 20.32 12.81
C LEU A 22 8.53 19.75 14.16
N HIS A 23 8.68 18.44 14.22
CA HIS A 23 9.27 17.79 15.38
C HIS A 23 10.78 17.66 15.16
N MET A 24 11.54 18.55 15.80
CA MET A 24 13.01 18.54 15.73
C MET A 24 13.54 17.27 16.39
N ARG A 25 14.32 16.48 15.65
CA ARG A 25 14.95 15.27 16.15
C ARG A 25 16.36 15.56 16.67
N THR A 26 17.11 16.37 15.95
CA THR A 26 18.46 16.82 16.35
C THR A 26 18.74 18.23 15.81
N GLY A 27 19.68 18.93 16.46
CA GLY A 27 20.17 20.24 16.00
C GLY A 27 19.31 21.41 16.46
N ARG A 28 19.34 22.51 15.71
CA ARG A 28 18.65 23.75 16.04
C ARG A 28 17.70 24.22 14.93
N TRP A 29 16.89 25.22 15.26
CA TRP A 29 16.13 25.96 14.25
C TRP A 29 17.07 26.79 13.38
N ILE A 30 16.59 27.22 12.21
CA ILE A 30 17.32 28.14 11.34
C ILE A 30 17.46 29.52 11.99
N ASP A 31 18.60 30.16 11.80
CA ASP A 31 18.82 31.53 12.29
C ASP A 31 18.28 32.55 11.27
N GLU A 32 17.80 33.70 11.78
CA GLU A 32 17.23 34.74 10.93
C GLU A 32 18.26 35.32 9.95
N GLY A 33 17.88 35.49 8.69
CA GLY A 33 18.72 36.09 7.65
C GLY A 33 19.87 35.20 7.11
N ARG A 34 20.03 33.97 7.59
CA ARG A 34 21.01 33.00 7.04
C ARG A 34 20.42 32.32 5.81
N ASP A 35 21.07 32.47 4.66
CA ASP A 35 20.59 31.98 3.37
C ASP A 35 21.17 30.61 2.95
N ASP A 36 22.11 30.10 3.74
CA ASP A 36 22.81 28.82 3.57
C ASP A 36 22.33 27.73 4.53
N GLU A 37 21.44 28.02 5.48
CA GLU A 37 20.99 27.06 6.50
C GLU A 37 19.78 26.25 6.03
N VAL A 38 19.81 24.94 6.31
CA VAL A 38 18.72 24.02 5.99
C VAL A 38 18.47 23.03 7.12
N ILE A 39 17.20 22.77 7.41
CA ILE A 39 16.77 21.61 8.20
C ILE A 39 16.37 20.53 7.21
N VAL A 40 16.91 19.33 7.36
CA VAL A 40 16.62 18.19 6.47
C VAL A 40 15.69 17.19 7.15
N SER A 41 14.93 16.43 6.36
CA SER A 41 14.12 15.36 6.92
C SER A 41 15.00 14.29 7.58
N ALA A 42 14.52 13.73 8.69
CA ALA A 42 15.26 12.70 9.40
C ALA A 42 15.46 11.43 8.54
N ALA A 43 14.52 11.13 7.61
CA ALA A 43 14.66 10.00 6.70
C ALA A 43 15.78 10.23 5.69
N PHE A 44 15.81 11.41 5.06
CA PHE A 44 16.82 11.77 4.08
C PHE A 44 18.21 11.86 4.72
N SER A 45 18.30 12.44 5.92
CA SER A 45 19.54 12.52 6.70
C SER A 45 20.09 11.14 7.04
N ALA A 46 19.24 10.24 7.56
CA ALA A 46 19.66 8.90 7.95
C ALA A 46 20.06 8.04 6.73
N ALA A 47 19.32 8.14 5.63
CA ALA A 47 19.58 7.37 4.42
C ALA A 47 20.89 7.76 3.72
N ASN A 48 21.30 9.02 3.84
CA ASN A 48 22.55 9.56 3.28
C ASN A 48 23.70 9.65 4.30
N GLY A 49 23.45 9.31 5.57
CA GLY A 49 24.46 9.37 6.64
C GLY A 49 24.88 10.79 7.04
N PHE A 50 24.05 11.80 6.74
CA PHE A 50 24.33 13.20 7.07
C PHE A 50 24.30 13.46 8.58
N LYS A 51 25.20 14.33 9.03
CA LYS A 51 25.31 14.87 10.38
C LYS A 51 25.08 16.37 10.39
N ILE A 52 24.82 16.92 11.57
CA ILE A 52 24.72 18.37 11.76
C ILE A 52 26.08 19.00 11.45
N GLY A 53 26.08 20.10 10.70
CA GLY A 53 27.27 20.78 10.21
C GLY A 53 27.74 20.30 8.83
N ASP A 54 27.25 19.15 8.35
CA ASP A 54 27.57 18.68 7.00
C ASP A 54 27.00 19.64 5.95
N GLN A 55 27.71 19.75 4.83
CA GLN A 55 27.34 20.61 3.72
C GLN A 55 27.06 19.78 2.46
N PHE A 56 26.06 20.21 1.70
CA PHE A 56 25.79 19.68 0.38
C PHE A 56 25.39 20.80 -0.58
N ASN A 57 25.54 20.54 -1.88
CA ASN A 57 25.15 21.50 -2.91
C ASN A 57 23.77 21.13 -3.44
N ALA A 58 22.92 22.14 -3.64
CA ALA A 58 21.58 22.02 -4.20
C ALA A 58 21.36 23.06 -5.30
N VAL A 59 20.55 22.71 -6.29
CA VAL A 59 20.04 23.64 -7.29
C VAL A 59 18.66 24.11 -6.83
N ILE A 60 18.53 25.37 -6.44
CA ILE A 60 17.26 25.98 -6.01
C ILE A 60 16.88 27.04 -7.04
N ASN A 61 15.71 26.88 -7.68
CA ASN A 61 15.23 27.74 -8.76
C ASN A 61 16.30 28.03 -9.84
N GLY A 62 16.99 26.98 -10.31
CA GLY A 62 18.05 27.08 -11.33
C GLY A 62 19.37 27.70 -10.86
N ARG A 63 19.55 28.00 -9.56
CA ARG A 63 20.80 28.53 -9.01
C ARG A 63 21.49 27.51 -8.12
N TRP A 64 22.79 27.33 -8.34
CA TRP A 64 23.66 26.52 -7.49
C TRP A 64 23.86 27.20 -6.13
N ARG A 65 23.56 26.48 -5.05
CA ARG A 65 23.77 26.94 -3.67
C ARG A 65 24.41 25.84 -2.82
N ARG A 66 25.27 26.25 -1.90
CA ARG A 66 25.80 25.37 -0.86
C ARG A 66 24.94 25.54 0.38
N LEU A 67 24.44 24.43 0.92
CA LEU A 67 23.59 24.40 2.10
C LEU A 67 24.31 23.68 3.24
N THR A 68 24.15 24.20 4.45
CA THR A 68 24.67 23.64 5.70
C THR A 68 23.52 23.08 6.53
N ILE A 69 23.64 21.82 6.94
CA ILE A 69 22.62 21.14 7.74
C ILE A 69 22.71 21.62 9.19
N VAL A 70 21.70 22.35 9.66
CA VAL A 70 21.64 22.85 11.05
C VAL A 70 20.76 22.00 11.97
N GLY A 71 19.91 21.15 11.39
CA GLY A 71 19.05 20.26 12.14
C GLY A 71 18.37 19.19 11.29
N THR A 72 17.80 18.20 11.98
CA THR A 72 16.96 17.18 11.36
C THR A 72 15.58 17.20 11.99
N ALA A 73 14.52 17.04 11.18
CA ALA A 73 13.15 17.13 11.66
C ALA A 73 12.23 16.08 11.02
N LEU A 74 11.09 15.88 11.68
CA LEU A 74 9.94 15.14 11.18
C LEU A 74 8.79 16.11 10.93
N SER A 75 8.02 15.86 9.87
CA SER A 75 6.84 16.67 9.54
C SER A 75 5.57 15.81 9.52
N PRO A 76 4.47 16.28 10.14
CA PRO A 76 3.18 15.61 10.04
C PRO A 76 2.59 15.67 8.62
N GLU A 77 3.07 16.57 7.78
CA GLU A 77 2.66 16.68 6.38
C GLU A 77 3.39 15.65 5.48
N TYR A 78 4.62 15.28 5.86
CA TYR A 78 5.49 14.37 5.12
C TYR A 78 5.89 13.18 5.98
N VAL A 79 4.90 12.47 6.52
CA VAL A 79 5.12 11.18 7.21
C VAL A 79 5.65 10.12 6.23
N LEU A 80 5.24 10.26 4.95
CA LEU A 80 5.72 9.48 3.82
C LEU A 80 6.41 10.40 2.81
N GLU A 81 7.71 10.20 2.59
CA GLU A 81 8.51 11.02 1.67
C GLU A 81 8.53 10.41 0.28
N VAL A 82 7.41 10.55 -0.43
CA VAL A 82 7.25 10.03 -1.80
C VAL A 82 7.54 11.15 -2.81
N ARG A 83 8.29 10.83 -3.87
CA ARG A 83 8.51 11.77 -4.97
C ARG A 83 7.18 12.04 -5.70
N PRO A 84 6.86 13.30 -6.05
CA PRO A 84 5.65 13.61 -6.81
C PRO A 84 5.56 12.79 -8.11
N GLY A 85 4.38 12.23 -8.39
CA GLY A 85 4.15 11.43 -9.59
C GLY A 85 4.63 9.98 -9.53
N THR A 86 5.31 9.56 -8.44
CA THR A 86 5.65 8.15 -8.20
C THR A 86 5.03 7.68 -6.89
N MET A 87 4.97 6.36 -6.68
CA MET A 87 4.66 5.76 -5.37
C MET A 87 5.92 5.23 -4.68
N LEU A 88 7.09 5.62 -5.20
CA LEU A 88 8.40 5.14 -4.77
C LEU A 88 8.90 5.90 -3.56
N ILE A 89 9.21 5.15 -2.49
CA ILE A 89 9.89 5.69 -1.33
C ILE A 89 11.38 5.41 -1.50
N ASP A 90 12.11 6.48 -1.76
CA ASP A 90 13.56 6.43 -1.91
C ASP A 90 14.16 7.61 -1.14
N ASN A 91 14.32 7.40 0.16
CA ASN A 91 14.88 8.41 1.06
C ASN A 91 16.35 8.74 0.76
N LYS A 92 17.04 8.00 -0.13
CA LYS A 92 18.40 8.36 -0.56
C LYS A 92 18.37 9.40 -1.67
N ARG A 93 17.47 9.27 -2.65
CA ARG A 93 17.39 10.18 -3.82
C ARG A 93 16.21 11.15 -3.79
N TYR A 94 15.34 11.06 -2.80
CA TYR A 94 14.29 12.03 -2.53
C TYR A 94 14.31 12.48 -1.07
N GLY A 95 14.24 13.78 -0.83
CA GLY A 95 14.23 14.34 0.52
C GLY A 95 13.38 15.58 0.65
N ILE A 96 12.84 15.79 1.85
CA ILE A 96 12.16 17.02 2.24
C ILE A 96 13.12 17.91 3.04
N MET A 97 13.09 19.20 2.76
CA MET A 97 13.99 20.19 3.36
C MET A 97 13.20 21.43 3.76
N TRP A 98 13.66 22.13 4.80
CA TRP A 98 13.07 23.39 5.27
C TRP A 98 14.13 24.49 5.33
N MET A 99 13.78 25.66 4.77
CA MET A 99 14.62 26.85 4.75
C MET A 99 13.82 28.09 5.16
N GLY A 100 14.52 29.18 5.49
CA GLY A 100 13.90 30.44 5.88
C GLY A 100 12.96 30.99 4.82
N ARG A 101 11.77 31.42 5.26
CA ARG A 101 10.74 31.96 4.36
C ARG A 101 11.25 33.15 3.57
N LYS A 102 12.00 34.07 4.19
CA LYS A 102 12.50 35.26 3.48
C LYS A 102 13.48 34.86 2.36
N VAL A 103 14.34 33.87 2.65
CA VAL A 103 15.33 33.34 1.71
C VAL A 103 14.65 32.67 0.50
N LEU A 104 13.70 31.77 0.74
CA LEU A 104 12.99 31.08 -0.34
C LEU A 104 12.08 32.02 -1.13
N ALA A 105 11.39 32.95 -0.45
CA ALA A 105 10.58 33.95 -1.13
C ALA A 105 11.43 34.79 -2.09
N ALA A 106 12.62 35.25 -1.66
CA ALA A 106 13.55 35.95 -2.54
C ALA A 106 14.09 35.07 -3.67
N ALA A 107 14.32 33.77 -3.43
CA ALA A 107 14.81 32.85 -4.46
C ALA A 107 13.80 32.58 -5.58
N TYR A 108 12.49 32.66 -5.28
CA TYR A 108 11.40 32.42 -6.23
C TYR A 108 10.68 33.70 -6.67
N ASP A 109 11.19 34.88 -6.33
CA ASP A 109 10.57 36.18 -6.62
C ASP A 109 9.13 36.30 -6.05
N MET A 110 8.94 35.77 -4.84
CA MET A 110 7.67 35.73 -4.10
C MET A 110 7.73 36.55 -2.81
N SER A 111 8.57 37.59 -2.75
CA SER A 111 8.66 38.47 -1.57
C SER A 111 7.32 39.15 -1.29
N GLY A 112 6.73 38.86 -0.13
CA GLY A 112 5.37 39.33 0.22
C GLY A 112 4.23 38.52 -0.38
N ALA A 113 4.53 37.43 -1.11
CA ALA A 113 3.57 36.49 -1.68
C ALA A 113 3.74 35.09 -1.08
N PHE A 114 2.83 34.18 -1.41
CA PHE A 114 2.89 32.77 -1.03
C PHE A 114 2.31 31.90 -2.15
N ASN A 115 2.78 30.65 -2.24
CA ASN A 115 2.26 29.64 -3.17
C ASN A 115 1.51 28.49 -2.47
N SER A 116 1.53 28.46 -1.14
CA SER A 116 0.84 27.48 -0.31
C SER A 116 0.33 28.13 0.97
N ALA A 117 -0.87 27.76 1.38
CA ALA A 117 -1.48 28.18 2.63
C ALA A 117 -2.20 27.00 3.27
N THR A 118 -2.02 26.85 4.58
CA THR A 118 -2.69 25.80 5.37
C THR A 118 -3.68 26.47 6.32
N VAL A 119 -4.92 25.99 6.31
CA VAL A 119 -6.00 26.53 7.14
C VAL A 119 -6.50 25.42 8.07
N ARG A 120 -6.80 25.78 9.32
CA ARG A 120 -7.45 24.90 10.29
C ARG A 120 -8.91 25.32 10.43
N LEU A 121 -9.81 24.36 10.26
CA LEU A 121 -11.24 24.57 10.43
C LEU A 121 -11.63 24.48 11.91
N GLU A 122 -12.65 25.23 12.30
CA GLU A 122 -13.29 25.09 13.61
C GLU A 122 -14.05 23.77 13.72
N ALA A 123 -14.31 23.32 14.95
CA ALA A 123 -15.04 22.09 15.19
C ALA A 123 -16.47 22.18 14.62
N GLY A 124 -16.85 21.23 13.76
CA GLY A 124 -18.17 21.18 13.12
C GLY A 124 -18.31 22.04 11.86
N ALA A 125 -17.29 22.80 11.46
CA ALA A 125 -17.31 23.56 10.21
C ALA A 125 -17.40 22.63 8.98
N ASN A 126 -18.19 23.04 7.99
CA ASN A 126 -18.34 22.29 6.74
C ASN A 126 -17.14 22.57 5.81
N SER A 127 -16.24 21.59 5.67
CA SER A 127 -15.01 21.74 4.88
C SER A 127 -15.28 22.16 3.44
N LYS A 128 -16.32 21.58 2.82
CA LYS A 128 -16.70 21.87 1.44
C LYS A 128 -17.09 23.33 1.24
N THR A 129 -17.87 23.90 2.15
CA THR A 129 -18.32 25.31 2.06
C THR A 129 -17.12 26.25 2.21
N VAL A 130 -16.27 26.01 3.22
CA VAL A 130 -15.08 26.82 3.45
C VAL A 130 -14.11 26.74 2.28
N ARG A 131 -13.93 25.55 1.69
CA ARG A 131 -13.11 25.32 0.50
C ARG A 131 -13.61 26.14 -0.70
N GLU A 132 -14.91 26.10 -0.96
CA GLU A 132 -15.52 26.88 -2.05
C GLU A 132 -15.34 28.39 -1.86
N GLU A 133 -15.47 28.89 -0.61
CA GLU A 133 -15.22 30.31 -0.30
C GLU A 133 -13.74 30.70 -0.46
N ILE A 134 -12.81 29.88 0.05
CA ILE A 134 -11.37 30.10 -0.12
C ILE A 134 -11.01 30.12 -1.60
N ASP A 135 -11.55 29.18 -2.38
CA ASP A 135 -11.33 29.12 -3.82
C ASP A 135 -11.84 30.37 -4.52
N LEU A 136 -13.02 30.88 -4.14
CA LEU A 136 -13.57 32.12 -4.69
C LEU A 136 -12.68 33.34 -4.36
N ILE A 137 -12.19 33.44 -3.12
CA ILE A 137 -11.33 34.55 -2.66
C ILE A 137 -9.97 34.51 -3.36
N LEU A 138 -9.38 33.33 -3.50
CA LEU A 138 -8.02 33.18 -4.02
C LEU A 138 -7.95 32.97 -5.55
N LYS A 139 -9.09 32.76 -6.22
CA LYS A 139 -9.15 32.61 -7.69
C LYS A 139 -8.51 33.77 -8.45
N PRO A 140 -8.75 35.07 -8.10
CA PRO A 140 -8.10 36.19 -8.78
C PRO A 140 -6.57 36.21 -8.62
N TYR A 141 -6.07 35.62 -7.54
CA TYR A 141 -4.63 35.54 -7.22
C TYR A 141 -3.96 34.30 -7.78
N GLY A 142 -4.68 33.50 -8.58
CA GLY A 142 -4.11 32.33 -9.20
C GLY A 142 -4.05 31.10 -8.27
N SER A 143 -4.95 30.95 -7.30
CA SER A 143 -5.10 29.67 -6.61
C SER A 143 -5.46 28.54 -7.57
N ILE A 144 -4.86 27.37 -7.36
CA ILE A 144 -5.16 26.14 -8.09
C ILE A 144 -6.32 25.36 -7.45
N GLY A 145 -6.93 25.85 -6.38
CA GLY A 145 -8.02 25.19 -5.66
C GLY A 145 -7.52 24.45 -4.41
N ALA A 146 -8.24 24.64 -3.31
CA ALA A 146 -7.95 24.06 -2.01
C ALA A 146 -8.32 22.56 -1.98
N ILE A 147 -7.53 21.79 -1.23
CA ILE A 147 -7.72 20.35 -1.01
C ILE A 147 -8.00 20.10 0.47
N ASP A 148 -8.81 19.08 0.76
CA ASP A 148 -9.09 18.67 2.13
C ASP A 148 -7.97 17.77 2.68
N ARG A 149 -7.90 17.64 4.01
CA ARG A 149 -6.92 16.76 4.68
C ARG A 149 -7.00 15.32 4.18
N GLU A 150 -8.20 14.85 3.84
CA GLU A 150 -8.46 13.52 3.29
C GLU A 150 -7.79 13.28 1.94
N GLU A 151 -7.53 14.35 1.17
CA GLU A 151 -6.88 14.29 -0.13
C GLU A 151 -5.36 14.47 -0.04
N GLN A 152 -4.85 14.95 1.10
CA GLN A 152 -3.42 15.10 1.34
C GLN A 152 -2.73 13.73 1.27
N THR A 153 -1.66 13.64 0.47
CA THR A 153 -1.01 12.36 0.12
C THR A 153 -0.64 11.52 1.34
N SER A 154 0.16 12.04 2.27
CA SER A 154 0.59 11.30 3.46
C SER A 154 -0.60 10.83 4.31
N HIS A 155 -1.62 11.68 4.48
CA HIS A 155 -2.82 11.35 5.26
C HIS A 155 -3.66 10.27 4.60
N ARG A 156 -3.88 10.37 3.28
CA ARG A 156 -4.64 9.39 2.51
C ARG A 156 -3.97 8.03 2.53
N PHE A 157 -2.67 7.96 2.19
CA PHE A 157 -1.90 6.71 2.20
C PHE A 157 -1.91 6.06 3.59
N LEU A 158 -1.66 6.84 4.65
CA LEU A 158 -1.71 6.31 6.01
C LEU A 158 -3.11 5.84 6.41
N THR A 159 -4.16 6.57 6.05
CA THR A 159 -5.54 6.21 6.38
C THR A 159 -5.98 4.94 5.64
N ASP A 160 -5.62 4.82 4.37
CA ASP A 160 -5.91 3.64 3.56
C ASP A 160 -5.13 2.41 4.06
N GLU A 161 -3.87 2.58 4.47
CA GLU A 161 -3.09 1.52 5.12
C GLU A 161 -3.75 1.07 6.44
N ILE A 162 -4.13 2.01 7.32
CA ILE A 162 -4.82 1.70 8.58
C ILE A 162 -6.15 0.98 8.31
N ARG A 163 -6.88 1.36 7.26
CA ARG A 163 -8.12 0.68 6.85
C ARG A 163 -7.82 -0.75 6.38
N GLY A 164 -6.79 -0.95 5.58
CA GLY A 164 -6.32 -2.27 5.13
C GLY A 164 -5.95 -3.17 6.30
N VAL A 165 -5.11 -2.67 7.21
CA VAL A 165 -4.70 -3.38 8.44
C VAL A 165 -5.92 -3.73 9.29
N ARG A 166 -6.92 -2.83 9.42
CA ARG A 166 -8.15 -3.11 10.18
C ARG A 166 -8.94 -4.28 9.60
N VAL A 167 -9.03 -4.38 8.28
CA VAL A 167 -9.73 -5.48 7.60
C VAL A 167 -9.00 -6.80 7.87
N THR A 168 -7.68 -6.83 7.70
CA THR A 168 -6.85 -8.01 7.96
C THR A 168 -6.90 -8.43 9.44
N ALA A 169 -6.90 -7.46 10.36
CA ALA A 169 -7.01 -7.67 11.80
C ALA A 169 -8.36 -8.25 12.24
N LEU A 170 -9.40 -8.19 11.40
CA LEU A 170 -10.69 -8.82 11.66
C LEU A 170 -10.80 -10.21 11.03
N ILE A 171 -10.44 -10.33 9.75
CA ILE A 171 -10.65 -11.55 8.96
C ILE A 171 -9.73 -12.68 9.44
N VAL A 172 -8.45 -12.41 9.61
CA VAL A 172 -7.45 -13.43 9.92
C VAL A 172 -7.70 -14.07 11.30
N PRO A 173 -7.90 -13.31 12.39
CA PRO A 173 -8.24 -13.91 13.69
C PRO A 173 -9.56 -14.69 13.68
N THR A 174 -10.56 -14.26 12.90
CA THR A 174 -11.84 -14.98 12.77
C THR A 174 -11.64 -16.36 12.16
N ILE A 175 -10.78 -16.47 11.14
CA ILE A 175 -10.38 -17.75 10.55
C ILE A 175 -9.72 -18.65 11.61
N PHE A 176 -8.72 -18.14 12.35
CA PHE A 176 -8.05 -18.93 13.39
C PHE A 176 -8.97 -19.34 14.52
N LEU A 177 -9.93 -18.50 14.89
CA LEU A 177 -10.93 -18.83 15.90
C LEU A 177 -11.81 -19.99 15.40
N GLY A 178 -12.28 -19.93 14.15
CA GLY A 178 -13.03 -21.03 13.52
C GLY A 178 -12.23 -22.33 13.50
N VAL A 179 -10.95 -22.25 13.13
CA VAL A 179 -10.01 -23.37 13.15
C VAL A 179 -9.90 -23.95 14.57
N ALA A 180 -9.67 -23.11 15.58
CA ALA A 180 -9.48 -23.53 16.96
C ALA A 180 -10.75 -24.20 17.55
N ILE A 181 -11.93 -23.63 17.30
CA ILE A 181 -13.23 -24.23 17.70
C ILE A 181 -13.34 -25.66 17.16
N PHE A 182 -13.01 -25.83 15.89
CA PHE A 182 -13.12 -27.11 15.22
C PHE A 182 -12.10 -28.14 15.71
N LEU A 183 -10.83 -27.75 15.80
CA LEU A 183 -9.77 -28.64 16.29
C LEU A 183 -10.04 -29.10 17.71
N LEU A 184 -10.48 -28.18 18.58
CA LEU A 184 -10.86 -28.51 19.94
C LEU A 184 -12.08 -29.44 19.98
N ASN A 185 -13.07 -29.20 19.12
CA ASN A 185 -14.24 -30.08 19.01
C ASN A 185 -13.84 -31.51 18.61
N ILE A 186 -12.96 -31.68 17.61
CA ILE A 186 -12.46 -32.99 17.19
C ILE A 186 -11.65 -33.67 18.29
N ALA A 187 -10.73 -32.92 18.91
CA ALA A 187 -9.87 -33.45 19.97
C ALA A 187 -10.71 -33.95 21.15
N LEU A 188 -11.72 -33.17 21.57
CA LEU A 188 -12.62 -33.56 22.65
C LEU A 188 -13.55 -34.69 22.25
N LEU A 189 -14.11 -34.70 21.04
CA LEU A 189 -14.90 -35.84 20.54
C LEU A 189 -14.10 -37.13 20.58
N ARG A 190 -12.81 -37.07 20.20
CA ARG A 190 -11.90 -38.22 20.26
C ARG A 190 -11.64 -38.64 21.71
N LEU A 191 -11.32 -37.69 22.60
CA LEU A 191 -11.04 -37.95 24.02
C LEU A 191 -12.25 -38.58 24.73
N VAL A 192 -13.41 -37.95 24.60
CA VAL A 192 -14.69 -38.39 25.17
C VAL A 192 -15.09 -39.75 24.58
N GLY A 193 -14.88 -39.97 23.27
CA GLY A 193 -15.12 -41.27 22.63
C GLY A 193 -14.24 -42.39 23.20
N THR A 194 -12.96 -42.09 23.48
CA THR A 194 -12.00 -43.06 24.04
C THR A 194 -12.31 -43.35 25.51
N GLN A 195 -12.82 -42.37 26.24
CA GLN A 195 -13.18 -42.46 27.66
C GLN A 195 -14.66 -42.79 27.90
N ARG A 196 -15.40 -43.22 26.86
CA ARG A 196 -16.85 -43.46 26.93
C ARG A 196 -17.26 -44.41 28.05
N THR A 197 -16.49 -45.49 28.26
CA THR A 197 -16.73 -46.46 29.33
C THR A 197 -16.60 -45.82 30.72
N SER A 198 -15.56 -45.01 30.93
CA SER A 198 -15.33 -44.28 32.19
C SER A 198 -16.47 -43.29 32.47
N ILE A 199 -16.94 -42.59 31.44
CA ILE A 199 -18.10 -41.68 31.52
C ILE A 199 -19.36 -42.45 31.95
N ALA A 200 -19.60 -43.64 31.40
CA ALA A 200 -20.74 -44.47 31.75
C ALA A 200 -20.71 -44.95 33.21
N ILE A 201 -19.52 -45.33 33.69
CA ILE A 201 -19.29 -45.70 35.09
C ILE A 201 -19.62 -44.52 36.01
N LEU A 202 -19.09 -43.33 35.73
CA LEU A 202 -19.39 -42.12 36.53
C LEU A 202 -20.89 -41.81 36.57
N LYS A 203 -21.60 -41.89 35.44
CA LYS A 203 -23.06 -41.72 35.43
C LYS A 203 -23.79 -42.76 36.27
N SER A 204 -23.32 -44.02 36.29
CA SER A 204 -23.93 -45.08 37.12
C SER A 204 -23.75 -44.84 38.62
N PHE A 205 -22.67 -44.14 39.01
CA PHE A 205 -22.45 -43.68 40.39
C PHE A 205 -23.23 -42.39 40.75
N GLY A 206 -24.08 -41.87 39.84
CA GLY A 206 -24.97 -40.74 40.11
C GLY A 206 -24.45 -39.37 39.66
N TYR A 207 -23.31 -39.29 38.96
CA TYR A 207 -22.84 -38.02 38.40
C TYR A 207 -23.77 -37.53 37.28
N SER A 208 -24.08 -36.24 37.30
CA SER A 208 -24.96 -35.64 36.31
C SER A 208 -24.22 -35.44 34.98
N ASN A 209 -25.01 -35.33 33.92
CA ASN A 209 -24.56 -34.92 32.60
C ASN A 209 -23.81 -33.58 32.60
N PHE A 210 -24.15 -32.70 33.54
CA PHE A 210 -23.55 -31.38 33.70
C PHE A 210 -22.16 -31.46 34.35
N ASP A 211 -21.99 -32.29 35.38
CA ASP A 211 -20.71 -32.47 36.08
C ASP A 211 -19.64 -33.00 35.13
N ILE A 212 -20.03 -33.97 34.29
CA ILE A 212 -19.16 -34.54 33.25
C ILE A 212 -18.84 -33.47 32.19
N GLY A 213 -19.82 -32.65 31.81
CA GLY A 213 -19.61 -31.57 30.86
C GLY A 213 -18.62 -30.52 31.36
N ILE A 214 -18.74 -30.09 32.62
CA ILE A 214 -17.79 -29.16 33.25
C ILE A 214 -16.37 -29.75 33.25
N HIS A 215 -16.21 -31.03 33.57
CA HIS A 215 -14.88 -31.66 33.58
C HIS A 215 -14.17 -31.56 32.22
N TYR A 216 -14.87 -31.85 31.11
CA TYR A 216 -14.30 -31.75 29.77
C TYR A 216 -14.14 -30.30 29.28
N ILE A 217 -15.03 -29.39 29.68
CA ILE A 217 -14.84 -27.95 29.46
C ILE A 217 -13.59 -27.46 30.21
N GLY A 218 -13.31 -27.98 31.41
CA GLY A 218 -12.09 -27.70 32.16
C GLY A 218 -10.83 -28.04 31.37
N PHE A 219 -10.78 -29.20 30.71
CA PHE A 219 -9.66 -29.54 29.82
C PHE A 219 -9.48 -28.55 28.67
N ALA A 220 -10.56 -28.11 28.03
CA ALA A 220 -10.52 -27.07 27.02
C ALA A 220 -9.98 -25.74 27.57
N MET A 221 -10.42 -25.35 28.77
CA MET A 221 -10.01 -24.10 29.39
C MET A 221 -8.52 -24.08 29.74
N VAL A 222 -7.92 -25.21 30.11
CA VAL A 222 -6.46 -25.28 30.32
C VAL A 222 -5.71 -24.95 29.03
N ALA A 223 -6.15 -25.51 27.89
CA ALA A 223 -5.57 -25.19 26.59
C ALA A 223 -5.75 -23.71 26.22
N VAL A 224 -6.92 -23.12 26.52
CA VAL A 224 -7.16 -21.68 26.32
C VAL A 224 -6.25 -20.82 27.18
N ILE A 225 -6.07 -21.15 28.46
CA ILE A 225 -5.22 -20.37 29.37
C ILE A 225 -3.76 -20.41 28.89
N LEU A 226 -3.23 -21.60 28.62
CA LEU A 226 -1.85 -21.75 28.13
C LEU A 226 -1.67 -21.07 26.77
N GLY A 227 -2.61 -21.27 25.85
CA GLY A 227 -2.60 -20.63 24.54
C GLY A 227 -2.71 -19.11 24.62
N SER A 228 -3.50 -18.58 25.57
CA SER A 228 -3.61 -17.15 25.81
C SER A 228 -2.31 -16.57 26.36
N ILE A 229 -1.65 -17.25 27.31
CA ILE A 229 -0.35 -16.79 27.85
C ILE A 229 0.69 -16.74 26.73
N LEU A 230 0.82 -17.83 25.95
CA LEU A 230 1.74 -17.89 24.82
C LEU A 230 1.40 -16.85 23.74
N GLY A 231 0.11 -16.69 23.45
CA GLY A 231 -0.40 -15.72 22.49
C GLY A 231 -0.17 -14.28 22.92
N LEU A 232 -0.24 -13.96 24.22
CA LEU A 232 0.06 -12.63 24.75
C LEU A 232 1.56 -12.34 24.67
N ILE A 233 2.42 -13.28 25.03
CA ILE A 233 3.88 -13.13 24.94
C ILE A 233 4.31 -12.98 23.47
N GLY A 234 3.84 -13.88 22.61
CA GLY A 234 4.11 -13.84 21.18
C GLY A 234 3.52 -12.58 20.51
N GLY A 235 2.29 -12.23 20.87
CA GLY A 235 1.61 -11.02 20.37
C GLY A 235 2.31 -9.73 20.78
N GLN A 236 2.83 -9.65 22.01
CA GLN A 236 3.66 -8.52 22.46
C GLN A 236 4.93 -8.40 21.60
N TYR A 237 5.65 -9.51 21.41
CA TYR A 237 6.88 -9.51 20.63
C TYR A 237 6.63 -9.13 19.17
N LEU A 238 5.63 -9.76 18.52
CA LEU A 238 5.25 -9.48 17.15
C LEU A 238 4.70 -8.06 16.97
N GLY A 239 3.97 -7.55 17.97
CA GLY A 239 3.45 -6.20 17.97
C GLY A 239 4.55 -5.14 18.02
N VAL A 240 5.58 -5.35 18.85
CA VAL A 240 6.77 -4.47 18.88
C VAL A 240 7.53 -4.55 17.56
N ALA A 241 7.75 -5.75 17.02
CA ALA A 241 8.41 -5.94 15.73
C ALA A 241 7.65 -5.24 14.58
N MET A 242 6.32 -5.32 14.57
CA MET A 242 5.48 -4.58 13.62
C MET A 242 5.61 -3.07 13.77
N VAL A 243 5.57 -2.54 14.99
CA VAL A 243 5.77 -1.09 15.23
C VAL A 243 7.15 -0.63 14.76
N GLU A 244 8.19 -1.44 14.96
CA GLU A 244 9.53 -1.13 14.47
C GLU A 244 9.56 -1.08 12.93
N LEU A 245 8.95 -2.07 12.27
CA LEU A 245 8.83 -2.12 10.81
C LEU A 245 8.12 -0.87 10.27
N TYR A 246 6.99 -0.50 10.87
CA TYR A 246 6.25 0.71 10.49
C TYR A 246 7.05 1.98 10.76
N THR A 247 7.87 2.04 11.81
CA THR A 247 8.70 3.23 12.12
C THR A 247 9.85 3.41 11.11
N ARG A 248 10.26 2.33 10.41
CA ARG A 248 11.22 2.42 9.31
C ARG A 248 10.60 3.07 8.06
N PHE A 249 9.33 2.79 7.79
CA PHE A 249 8.61 3.23 6.61
C PHE A 249 7.91 4.58 6.80
N TYR A 250 7.14 4.71 7.88
CA TYR A 250 6.43 5.90 8.30
C TYR A 250 7.21 6.62 9.40
N ARG A 251 7.53 7.89 9.20
CA ARG A 251 8.33 8.65 10.16
C ARG A 251 7.46 9.37 11.18
N PHE A 252 6.96 8.62 12.15
CA PHE A 252 6.23 9.19 13.28
C PHE A 252 7.17 9.76 14.35
N PRO A 253 6.83 10.88 14.99
CA PRO A 253 7.56 11.40 16.15
C PRO A 253 7.58 10.42 17.33
N VAL A 254 6.42 9.81 17.61
CA VAL A 254 6.25 8.80 18.65
C VAL A 254 5.27 7.77 18.12
N LEU A 255 5.75 6.57 17.83
CA LEU A 255 4.92 5.39 17.61
C LEU A 255 5.32 4.36 18.65
N ARG A 256 4.40 4.04 19.57
CA ARG A 256 4.63 3.05 20.62
C ARG A 256 3.63 1.93 20.43
N PHE A 257 4.12 0.70 20.59
CA PHE A 257 3.23 -0.43 20.73
C PHE A 257 2.45 -0.27 22.04
N ASP A 258 1.12 -0.32 21.93
CA ASP A 258 0.23 -0.33 23.08
C ASP A 258 -0.68 -1.54 22.99
N MET A 259 -0.93 -2.17 24.13
CA MET A 259 -1.79 -3.34 24.25
C MET A 259 -2.88 -3.04 25.28
N PRO A 260 -3.97 -2.37 24.86
CA PRO A 260 -5.00 -1.93 25.78
C PRO A 260 -5.61 -3.13 26.52
N ASN A 261 -5.75 -3.03 27.84
CA ASN A 261 -6.33 -4.10 28.67
C ASN A 261 -7.70 -4.56 28.17
N GLY A 262 -8.49 -3.67 27.56
CA GLY A 262 -9.76 -4.00 26.94
C GLY A 262 -9.64 -4.98 25.76
N VAL A 263 -8.61 -4.84 24.92
CA VAL A 263 -8.36 -5.74 23.78
C VAL A 263 -7.90 -7.11 24.27
N ILE A 264 -7.06 -7.14 25.32
CA ILE A 264 -6.61 -8.38 25.97
C ILE A 264 -7.81 -9.15 26.52
N ALA A 265 -8.64 -8.47 27.32
CA ALA A 265 -9.84 -9.05 27.92
C ALA A 265 -10.82 -9.56 26.84
N ALA A 266 -11.09 -8.75 25.81
CA ALA A 266 -11.95 -9.16 24.70
C ALA A 266 -11.41 -10.39 23.96
N SER A 267 -10.09 -10.46 23.71
CA SER A 267 -9.46 -11.60 23.03
C SER A 267 -9.52 -12.87 23.87
N MET A 268 -9.26 -12.78 25.18
CA MET A 268 -9.37 -13.91 26.11
C MET A 268 -10.82 -14.40 26.23
N LEU A 269 -11.79 -13.48 26.32
CA LEU A 269 -13.22 -13.83 26.34
C LEU A 269 -13.64 -14.51 25.05
N LEU A 270 -13.18 -14.01 23.90
CA LEU A 270 -13.48 -14.59 22.59
C LEU A 270 -12.87 -16.00 22.46
N ALA A 271 -11.63 -16.20 22.90
CA ALA A 271 -10.97 -17.50 22.91
C ALA A 271 -11.67 -18.49 23.85
N ALA A 272 -12.06 -18.06 25.05
CA ALA A 272 -12.82 -18.87 26.00
C ALA A 272 -14.21 -19.23 25.44
N PHE A 273 -14.91 -18.27 24.84
CA PHE A 273 -16.20 -18.50 24.20
C PHE A 273 -16.11 -19.53 23.07
N ALA A 274 -15.11 -19.38 22.19
CA ALA A 274 -14.81 -20.34 21.15
C ALA A 274 -14.54 -21.75 21.70
N ALA A 275 -13.72 -21.85 22.75
CA ALA A 275 -13.40 -23.13 23.34
C ALA A 275 -14.62 -23.80 23.98
N ILE A 276 -15.45 -23.02 24.68
CA ILE A 276 -16.71 -23.50 25.25
C ILE A 276 -17.65 -23.98 24.15
N LEU A 277 -17.80 -23.23 23.05
CA LEU A 277 -18.62 -23.65 21.91
C LEU A 277 -18.11 -24.98 21.31
N GLY A 278 -16.80 -25.11 21.10
CA GLY A 278 -16.18 -26.34 20.61
C GLY A 278 -16.40 -27.53 21.56
N ALA A 279 -16.20 -27.30 22.86
CA ALA A 279 -16.37 -28.31 23.90
C ALA A 279 -17.83 -28.75 24.09
N VAL A 280 -18.76 -27.80 24.17
CA VAL A 280 -20.19 -28.07 24.32
C VAL A 280 -20.72 -28.89 23.14
N GLY A 281 -20.27 -28.60 21.90
CA GLY A 281 -20.62 -29.40 20.73
C GLY A 281 -20.19 -30.87 20.85
N ALA A 282 -18.98 -31.12 21.37
CA ALA A 282 -18.45 -32.46 21.56
C ALA A 282 -19.17 -33.21 22.69
N VAL A 283 -19.30 -32.58 23.85
CA VAL A 283 -19.90 -33.15 25.06
C VAL A 283 -21.37 -33.48 24.84
N ARG A 284 -22.17 -32.59 24.23
CA ARG A 284 -23.61 -32.82 23.97
C ARG A 284 -23.87 -34.10 23.18
N THR A 285 -22.97 -34.46 22.28
CA THR A 285 -23.13 -35.63 21.40
C THR A 285 -23.01 -36.95 22.17
N VAL A 286 -22.19 -37.00 23.22
CA VAL A 286 -21.93 -38.23 23.98
C VAL A 286 -22.75 -38.29 25.26
N VAL A 287 -22.99 -37.15 25.91
CA VAL A 287 -23.76 -37.08 27.15
C VAL A 287 -25.24 -37.45 26.96
N LYS A 288 -25.77 -37.39 25.73
CA LYS A 288 -27.12 -37.88 25.41
C LYS A 288 -27.25 -39.41 25.42
N LEU A 289 -26.15 -40.18 25.43
CA LEU A 289 -26.22 -41.65 25.43
C LEU A 289 -26.58 -42.19 26.82
N PRO A 290 -27.55 -43.12 26.91
CA PRO A 290 -27.86 -43.86 28.15
C PRO A 290 -26.64 -44.65 28.66
N PRO A 291 -26.41 -44.75 29.98
CA PRO A 291 -25.25 -45.45 30.55
C PRO A 291 -25.11 -46.89 30.07
N ALA A 292 -26.23 -47.61 29.96
CA ALA A 292 -26.27 -49.00 29.50
C ALA A 292 -25.83 -49.17 28.03
N GLU A 293 -26.09 -48.19 27.17
CA GLU A 293 -25.61 -48.20 25.77
C GLU A 293 -24.15 -47.79 25.64
N ALA A 294 -23.65 -46.99 26.59
CA ALA A 294 -22.27 -46.54 26.63
C ALA A 294 -21.28 -47.59 27.17
N MET A 295 -21.75 -48.61 27.88
CA MET A 295 -20.96 -49.75 28.34
C MET A 295 -20.86 -50.89 27.33
N ARG A 296 -21.71 -50.92 26.30
CA ARG A 296 -21.55 -51.87 25.20
C ARG A 296 -20.41 -51.40 24.27
N PRO A 297 -19.53 -52.30 23.79
CA PRO A 297 -18.61 -51.96 22.72
C PRO A 297 -19.41 -51.38 21.55
N GLU A 298 -18.88 -50.34 20.89
CA GLU A 298 -19.57 -49.68 19.77
C GLU A 298 -20.12 -50.75 18.83
N SER A 299 -21.45 -50.80 18.69
CA SER A 299 -22.07 -51.74 17.78
C SER A 299 -21.47 -51.49 16.40
N PRO A 300 -20.95 -52.52 15.70
CA PRO A 300 -20.37 -52.33 14.38
C PRO A 300 -21.42 -51.60 13.53
N LYS A 301 -21.07 -50.38 13.08
CA LYS A 301 -22.01 -49.50 12.39
C LYS A 301 -22.65 -50.28 11.25
N SER A 302 -23.98 -50.31 11.17
CA SER A 302 -24.68 -51.06 10.12
C SER A 302 -24.23 -50.57 8.74
N PHE A 303 -23.48 -51.41 8.04
CA PHE A 303 -22.86 -51.08 6.76
C PHE A 303 -23.87 -51.31 5.63
N LYS A 304 -24.75 -50.33 5.36
CA LYS A 304 -25.52 -50.30 4.11
C LYS A 304 -24.65 -49.79 2.96
N PRO A 305 -24.73 -50.33 1.73
CA PRO A 305 -23.88 -49.87 0.64
C PRO A 305 -24.11 -48.40 0.31
N GLY A 306 -23.01 -47.65 0.18
CA GLY A 306 -23.02 -46.22 -0.17
C GLY A 306 -23.49 -45.97 -1.61
N ILE A 307 -23.79 -44.72 -1.94
CA ILE A 307 -24.11 -44.23 -3.28
C ILE A 307 -22.91 -44.46 -4.21
N LEU A 308 -21.67 -44.27 -3.72
CA LEU A 308 -20.44 -44.51 -4.50
C LEU A 308 -20.19 -46.01 -4.77
N GLU A 309 -20.55 -46.90 -3.83
CA GLU A 309 -20.45 -48.37 -4.02
C GLU A 309 -21.46 -48.91 -5.06
N ARG A 310 -22.47 -48.11 -5.45
CA ARG A 310 -23.40 -48.44 -6.54
C ARG A 310 -22.84 -48.13 -7.92
N ILE A 311 -21.77 -47.33 -8.02
CA ILE A 311 -21.11 -47.00 -9.27
C ILE A 311 -20.13 -48.14 -9.62
N PRO A 312 -20.24 -48.79 -10.79
CA PRO A 312 -19.41 -49.95 -11.14
C PRO A 312 -17.91 -49.62 -11.25
N LEU A 313 -17.56 -48.36 -11.50
CA LEU A 313 -16.17 -47.88 -11.51
C LEU A 313 -15.50 -47.96 -10.13
N PHE A 314 -16.28 -47.79 -9.04
CA PHE A 314 -15.78 -47.87 -7.66
C PHE A 314 -15.49 -49.30 -7.19
N ARG A 315 -16.04 -50.31 -7.87
CA ARG A 315 -15.73 -51.73 -7.58
C ARG A 315 -14.36 -52.18 -8.06
N ARG A 316 -13.68 -51.37 -8.88
CA ARG A 316 -12.32 -51.63 -9.39
C ARG A 316 -11.22 -50.91 -8.60
N LEU A 317 -11.59 -50.09 -7.61
CA LEU A 317 -10.63 -49.41 -6.76
C LEU A 317 -9.93 -50.43 -5.83
N ASP A 318 -8.64 -50.18 -5.58
CA ASP A 318 -7.88 -50.86 -4.53
C ASP A 318 -8.68 -50.82 -3.20
N PRO A 319 -8.73 -51.93 -2.43
CA PRO A 319 -9.37 -51.97 -1.12
C PRO A 319 -9.05 -50.77 -0.22
N LEU A 320 -7.83 -50.23 -0.27
CA LEU A 320 -7.43 -49.04 0.49
C LEU A 320 -8.18 -47.78 0.04
N MET A 321 -8.31 -47.57 -1.27
CA MET A 321 -9.01 -46.42 -1.86
C MET A 321 -10.51 -46.50 -1.64
N ALA A 322 -11.08 -47.72 -1.72
CA ALA A 322 -12.48 -47.96 -1.38
C ALA A 322 -12.77 -47.58 0.09
N MET A 323 -11.83 -47.86 1.01
CA MET A 323 -11.94 -47.49 2.42
C MET A 323 -11.96 -45.98 2.64
N ILE A 324 -11.09 -45.23 1.94
CA ILE A 324 -11.00 -43.77 2.04
C ILE A 324 -12.29 -43.12 1.55
N TRP A 325 -12.75 -43.46 0.34
CA TRP A 325 -13.98 -42.92 -0.24
C TRP A 325 -15.21 -43.21 0.61
N ARG A 326 -15.28 -44.42 1.19
CA ARG A 326 -16.38 -44.80 2.08
C ARG A 326 -16.38 -44.03 3.40
N ASN A 327 -15.20 -43.63 3.88
CA ASN A 327 -15.09 -42.79 5.08
C ASN A 327 -15.53 -41.34 4.79
N ILE A 328 -15.21 -40.81 3.60
CA ILE A 328 -15.64 -39.48 3.13
C ILE A 328 -17.17 -39.42 3.00
N GLU A 329 -17.77 -40.39 2.34
CA GLU A 329 -19.22 -40.43 2.11
C GLU A 329 -20.03 -40.51 3.42
N ARG A 330 -19.53 -41.27 4.40
CA ARG A 330 -20.29 -41.53 5.64
C ARG A 330 -20.07 -40.50 6.74
N ARG A 331 -19.01 -39.69 6.65
CA ARG A 331 -18.73 -38.61 7.61
C ARG A 331 -18.65 -37.27 6.88
N PRO A 332 -19.69 -36.88 6.12
CA PRO A 332 -19.62 -35.74 5.20
C PRO A 332 -19.19 -34.47 5.93
N PHE A 333 -19.77 -34.19 7.09
CA PHE A 333 -19.41 -33.00 7.88
C PHE A 333 -17.94 -32.96 8.31
N LYS A 334 -17.38 -34.09 8.78
CA LYS A 334 -15.97 -34.15 9.18
C LYS A 334 -15.06 -34.00 7.96
N SER A 335 -15.38 -34.69 6.87
CA SER A 335 -14.57 -34.69 5.66
C SER A 335 -14.62 -33.35 4.92
N THR A 336 -15.78 -32.73 4.77
CA THR A 336 -15.90 -31.40 4.16
C THR A 336 -15.15 -30.35 4.96
N LEU A 337 -15.21 -30.44 6.29
CA LEU A 337 -14.54 -29.47 7.16
C LEU A 337 -13.03 -29.66 7.17
N SER A 338 -12.52 -30.91 7.21
CA SER A 338 -11.08 -31.18 7.02
C SER A 338 -10.58 -30.68 5.66
N VAL A 339 -11.32 -30.92 4.58
CA VAL A 339 -10.96 -30.41 3.23
C VAL A 339 -10.96 -28.88 3.21
N LEU A 340 -11.98 -28.24 3.78
CA LEU A 340 -12.06 -26.78 3.89
C LEU A 340 -10.84 -26.21 4.63
N MET A 341 -10.43 -26.85 5.72
CA MET A 341 -9.35 -26.38 6.59
C MET A 341 -7.96 -26.54 5.95
N ILE A 342 -7.71 -27.68 5.30
CA ILE A 342 -6.51 -27.86 4.48
C ILE A 342 -6.51 -26.86 3.31
N GLY A 343 -7.67 -26.66 2.68
CA GLY A 343 -7.86 -25.66 1.64
C GLY A 343 -7.59 -24.24 2.13
N LEU A 344 -7.98 -23.91 3.35
CA LEU A 344 -7.74 -22.59 3.98
C LEU A 344 -6.27 -22.39 4.34
N ALA A 345 -5.59 -23.43 4.83
CA ALA A 345 -4.14 -23.40 5.03
C ALA A 345 -3.39 -23.17 3.71
N MET A 346 -3.79 -23.86 2.64
CA MET A 346 -3.25 -23.61 1.30
C MET A 346 -3.61 -22.21 0.80
N ALA A 347 -4.84 -21.74 1.04
CA ALA A 347 -5.27 -20.41 0.63
C ALA A 347 -4.43 -19.31 1.28
N ILE A 348 -4.08 -19.43 2.58
CA ILE A 348 -3.19 -18.49 3.26
C ILE A 348 -1.82 -18.45 2.58
N LEU A 349 -1.26 -19.61 2.22
CA LEU A 349 0.02 -19.68 1.48
C LEU A 349 -0.09 -19.07 0.09
N VAL A 350 -1.17 -19.37 -0.64
CA VAL A 350 -1.42 -18.82 -1.98
C VAL A 350 -1.59 -17.30 -1.91
N ILE A 351 -2.35 -16.79 -0.94
CA ILE A 351 -2.52 -15.34 -0.75
C ILE A 351 -1.16 -14.68 -0.49
N GLY A 352 -0.36 -15.25 0.42
CA GLY A 352 0.99 -14.75 0.70
C GLY A 352 1.89 -14.71 -0.52
N ARG A 353 1.90 -15.79 -1.32
CA ARG A 353 2.76 -15.86 -2.51
C ARG A 353 2.20 -15.10 -3.72
N SER A 354 0.88 -14.96 -3.82
CA SER A 354 0.24 -14.23 -4.92
C SER A 354 0.66 -12.76 -4.96
N MET A 355 0.94 -12.19 -3.79
CA MET A 355 1.41 -10.82 -3.71
C MET A 355 2.77 -10.69 -4.42
N PHE A 356 3.71 -11.63 -4.26
CA PHE A 356 4.97 -11.59 -5.02
C PHE A 356 4.75 -11.70 -6.53
N ASP A 357 3.88 -12.63 -6.97
CA ASP A 357 3.55 -12.80 -8.40
C ASP A 357 2.96 -11.51 -9.00
N MET A 358 2.05 -10.87 -8.27
CA MET A 358 1.43 -9.63 -8.71
C MET A 358 2.47 -8.51 -8.85
N PHE A 359 3.44 -8.42 -7.93
CA PHE A 359 4.50 -7.41 -8.02
C PHE A 359 5.49 -7.69 -9.15
N ASP A 360 5.88 -8.94 -9.37
CA ASP A 360 6.76 -9.31 -10.50
C ASP A 360 6.11 -8.94 -11.84
N VAL A 361 4.84 -9.30 -12.03
CA VAL A 361 4.09 -8.95 -13.25
C VAL A 361 3.91 -7.44 -13.39
N LEU A 362 3.57 -6.75 -12.30
CA LEU A 362 3.38 -5.29 -12.32
C LEU A 362 4.68 -4.56 -12.68
N MET A 363 5.82 -4.98 -12.12
CA MET A 363 7.13 -4.40 -12.44
C MET A 363 7.55 -4.69 -13.88
N ASP A 364 7.29 -5.89 -14.37
CA ASP A 364 7.56 -6.26 -15.78
C ASP A 364 6.72 -5.40 -16.74
N VAL A 365 5.41 -5.31 -16.53
CA VAL A 365 4.55 -4.47 -17.38
C VAL A 365 4.94 -2.99 -17.27
N GLN A 366 5.19 -2.47 -16.06
CA GLN A 366 5.52 -1.06 -15.85
C GLN A 366 6.88 -0.66 -16.41
N PHE A 367 7.93 -1.45 -16.17
CA PHE A 367 9.31 -1.08 -16.49
C PHE A 367 9.87 -1.79 -17.72
N ASN A 368 9.33 -2.92 -18.18
CA ASN A 368 9.77 -3.55 -19.44
C ASN A 368 8.85 -3.20 -20.62
N SER A 369 7.55 -3.05 -20.38
CA SER A 369 6.58 -2.79 -21.46
C SER A 369 6.21 -1.30 -21.59
N ALA A 370 5.79 -0.65 -20.50
CA ALA A 370 5.27 0.72 -20.53
C ALA A 370 6.37 1.79 -20.54
N MET A 371 7.45 1.60 -19.79
CA MET A 371 8.53 2.59 -19.64
C MET A 371 9.88 1.95 -19.95
N ARG A 372 10.26 1.97 -21.22
CA ARG A 372 11.50 1.37 -21.76
C ARG A 372 12.72 2.30 -21.66
N SER A 373 12.53 3.54 -21.25
CA SER A 373 13.61 4.50 -21.00
C SER A 373 14.52 4.09 -19.84
N ASP A 374 15.82 4.35 -19.96
CA ASP A 374 16.79 4.13 -18.88
C ASP A 374 16.75 5.25 -17.84
N ALA A 375 16.41 6.48 -18.26
CA ALA A 375 16.20 7.60 -17.36
C ALA A 375 15.05 8.50 -17.79
N VAL A 376 14.41 9.14 -16.80
CA VAL A 376 13.43 10.20 -16.99
C VAL A 376 13.98 11.48 -16.39
N VAL A 377 14.05 12.54 -17.20
CA VAL A 377 14.54 13.86 -16.82
C VAL A 377 13.35 14.82 -16.79
N ALA A 378 13.10 15.46 -15.65
CA ALA A 378 12.09 16.50 -15.52
C ALA A 378 12.75 17.86 -15.32
N PHE A 379 12.23 18.90 -15.97
CA PHE A 379 12.79 20.25 -15.92
C PHE A 379 12.17 21.10 -14.80
N THR A 380 12.92 22.10 -14.34
CA THR A 380 12.47 23.06 -13.31
C THR A 380 11.36 23.97 -13.81
N GLN A 381 11.40 24.30 -15.10
CA GLN A 381 10.39 25.08 -15.82
C GLN A 381 10.20 24.46 -17.19
N ASN A 382 9.03 24.65 -17.80
CA ASN A 382 8.79 24.20 -19.16
C ASN A 382 9.82 24.84 -20.10
N ARG A 383 10.39 24.01 -20.99
CA ARG A 383 11.43 24.42 -21.93
C ARG A 383 10.95 24.34 -23.37
N SER A 384 11.59 25.09 -24.26
CA SER A 384 11.36 24.98 -25.69
C SER A 384 11.91 23.66 -26.24
N SER A 385 11.42 23.28 -27.42
CA SER A 385 11.83 22.06 -28.12
C SER A 385 13.31 21.99 -28.47
N SER A 386 14.02 23.13 -28.45
CA SER A 386 15.47 23.17 -28.64
C SER A 386 16.26 22.38 -27.59
N VAL A 387 15.69 22.15 -26.39
CA VAL A 387 16.35 21.36 -25.34
C VAL A 387 16.50 19.88 -25.72
N LEU A 388 15.74 19.40 -26.71
CA LEU A 388 15.94 18.07 -27.27
C LEU A 388 17.37 17.88 -27.78
N TYR A 389 17.91 18.87 -28.50
CA TYR A 389 19.30 18.83 -28.98
C TYR A 389 20.31 18.83 -27.83
N ASP A 390 20.07 19.61 -26.78
CA ASP A 390 20.96 19.65 -25.61
C ASP A 390 20.99 18.29 -24.89
N LEU A 391 19.85 17.58 -24.82
CA LEU A 391 19.75 16.26 -24.23
C LEU A 391 20.45 15.19 -25.07
N GLU A 392 20.33 15.25 -26.41
CA GLU A 392 21.00 14.32 -27.32
C GLU A 392 22.53 14.40 -27.23
N HIS A 393 23.06 15.58 -26.90
CA HIS A 393 24.51 15.78 -26.70
C HIS A 393 25.00 15.37 -25.30
N LEU A 394 24.12 14.89 -24.41
CA LEU A 394 24.55 14.39 -23.12
C LEU A 394 25.33 13.08 -23.28
N PRO A 395 26.31 12.82 -22.40
CA PRO A 395 27.16 11.63 -22.51
C PRO A 395 26.35 10.33 -22.55
N GLY A 396 26.50 9.56 -23.62
CA GLY A 396 25.89 8.24 -23.76
C GLY A 396 24.40 8.22 -24.10
N VAL A 397 23.78 9.38 -24.35
CA VAL A 397 22.38 9.42 -24.78
C VAL A 397 22.28 8.89 -26.21
N MET A 398 21.43 7.88 -26.41
CA MET A 398 21.21 7.24 -27.71
C MET A 398 19.91 7.70 -28.35
N TYR A 399 18.89 7.93 -27.53
CA TYR A 399 17.56 8.28 -28.01
C TYR A 399 16.80 9.09 -26.95
N VAL A 400 16.01 10.07 -27.39
CA VAL A 400 15.28 11.00 -26.52
C VAL A 400 13.84 11.14 -27.01
N GLU A 401 12.88 10.96 -26.09
CA GLU A 401 11.48 11.27 -26.30
C GLU A 401 11.04 12.33 -25.31
N THR A 402 10.49 13.43 -25.81
CA THR A 402 10.03 14.53 -24.96
C THR A 402 8.56 14.38 -24.62
N PHE A 403 8.15 14.89 -23.46
CA PHE A 403 6.76 14.90 -23.05
C PHE A 403 6.38 16.21 -22.39
N ARG A 404 5.09 16.51 -22.45
CA ARG A 404 4.46 17.63 -21.79
C ARG A 404 3.42 17.11 -20.81
N ALA A 405 3.56 17.45 -19.54
CA ALA A 405 2.62 17.06 -18.49
C ALA A 405 1.89 18.30 -17.98
N VAL A 406 0.59 18.36 -18.19
CA VAL A 406 -0.26 19.53 -17.88
C VAL A 406 -1.17 19.20 -16.70
N PRO A 407 -1.02 19.85 -15.54
CA PRO A 407 -1.94 19.65 -14.42
C PRO A 407 -3.33 20.17 -14.78
N VAL A 408 -4.34 19.34 -14.57
CA VAL A 408 -5.75 19.63 -14.87
C VAL A 408 -6.68 19.13 -13.77
N ASP A 409 -7.84 19.78 -13.68
CA ASP A 409 -9.02 19.19 -13.05
C ASP A 409 -9.96 18.65 -14.13
N ILE A 410 -10.18 17.34 -14.11
CA ILE A 410 -11.22 16.69 -14.91
C ILE A 410 -12.52 16.74 -14.11
N VAL A 411 -13.60 17.20 -14.74
CA VAL A 411 -14.92 17.34 -14.16
C VAL A 411 -15.96 16.63 -15.03
N HIS A 412 -16.70 15.72 -14.42
CA HIS A 412 -17.81 15.00 -15.03
C HIS A 412 -18.99 14.92 -14.03
N GLY A 413 -20.06 15.69 -14.31
CA GLY A 413 -21.20 15.80 -13.41
C GLY A 413 -20.81 16.31 -12.02
N ARG A 414 -20.96 15.47 -10.99
CA ARG A 414 -20.58 15.78 -9.60
C ARG A 414 -19.19 15.27 -9.22
N HIS A 415 -18.52 14.57 -10.13
CA HIS A 415 -17.19 14.01 -9.90
C HIS A 415 -16.12 14.97 -10.44
N GLN A 416 -15.12 15.22 -9.60
CA GLN A 416 -13.93 16.00 -9.97
C GLN A 416 -12.69 15.21 -9.57
N LYS A 417 -11.69 15.19 -10.45
CA LYS A 417 -10.40 14.57 -10.16
C LYS A 417 -9.27 15.43 -10.71
N ARG A 418 -8.30 15.73 -9.83
CA ARG A 418 -7.05 16.41 -10.18
C ARG A 418 -6.01 15.40 -10.61
N LEU A 419 -5.41 15.60 -11.78
CA LEU A 419 -4.33 14.79 -12.34
C LEU A 419 -3.55 15.58 -13.40
N ALA A 420 -2.60 14.94 -14.09
CA ALA A 420 -1.92 15.55 -15.23
C ALA A 420 -2.29 14.86 -16.54
N ILE A 421 -2.55 15.63 -17.60
CA ILE A 421 -2.60 15.10 -18.97
C ILE A 421 -1.17 15.03 -19.47
N THR A 422 -0.71 13.82 -19.80
CA THR A 422 0.63 13.59 -20.34
C THR A 422 0.57 13.44 -21.85
N SER A 423 1.39 14.17 -22.59
CA SER A 423 1.49 13.97 -24.04
C SER A 423 2.24 12.68 -24.39
N ILE A 424 1.74 12.01 -25.42
CA ILE A 424 2.38 10.85 -26.03
C ILE A 424 2.69 11.18 -27.49
N GLY A 425 3.93 10.94 -27.91
CA GLY A 425 4.36 11.14 -29.29
C GLY A 425 3.75 10.10 -30.23
N GLU A 426 3.64 10.46 -31.51
CA GLU A 426 3.07 9.59 -32.57
C GLU A 426 3.88 8.29 -32.76
N HIS A 427 5.18 8.33 -32.46
CA HIS A 427 6.10 7.19 -32.52
C HIS A 427 6.77 6.94 -31.17
N ALA A 428 6.00 6.99 -30.08
CA ALA A 428 6.55 6.76 -28.75
C ALA A 428 6.96 5.29 -28.56
N ASP A 429 8.24 5.06 -28.29
CA ASP A 429 8.88 3.78 -28.00
C ASP A 429 9.39 3.71 -26.55
N LEU A 430 9.96 4.79 -26.02
CA LEU A 430 10.48 4.87 -24.65
C LEU A 430 9.37 4.95 -23.61
N LYS A 431 8.30 5.70 -23.90
CA LYS A 431 7.08 5.72 -23.08
C LYS A 431 5.87 5.29 -23.89
N ARG A 432 5.41 4.06 -23.65
CA ARG A 432 4.21 3.50 -24.28
C ARG A 432 3.04 3.51 -23.31
N VAL A 433 1.85 3.66 -23.88
CA VAL A 433 0.58 3.36 -23.23
C VAL A 433 0.31 1.88 -23.52
N VAL A 434 0.21 1.06 -22.48
CA VAL A 434 0.07 -0.40 -22.61
C VAL A 434 -1.09 -0.89 -21.78
N ASP A 435 -1.75 -1.95 -22.20
CA ASP A 435 -2.76 -2.60 -21.37
C ASP A 435 -2.12 -3.51 -20.30
N LYS A 436 -2.96 -4.14 -19.48
CA LYS A 436 -2.55 -5.09 -18.44
C LYS A 436 -1.79 -6.33 -18.94
N ARG A 437 -1.77 -6.60 -20.25
CA ARG A 437 -1.00 -7.68 -20.88
C ARG A 437 0.36 -7.19 -21.38
N GLY A 438 0.61 -5.88 -21.32
CA GLY A 438 1.79 -5.25 -21.89
C GLY A 438 1.65 -4.92 -23.38
N ASP A 439 0.46 -5.11 -23.96
CA ASP A 439 0.21 -4.83 -25.37
C ASP A 439 0.04 -3.31 -25.58
N PRO A 440 0.70 -2.71 -26.59
CA PRO A 440 0.62 -1.27 -26.82
C PRO A 440 -0.78 -0.86 -27.27
N VAL A 441 -1.29 0.21 -26.67
CA VAL A 441 -2.58 0.82 -27.01
C VAL A 441 -2.31 2.19 -27.63
N ALA A 442 -2.76 2.39 -28.88
CA ALA A 442 -2.58 3.66 -29.57
C ALA A 442 -3.40 4.76 -28.89
N VAL A 443 -2.75 5.90 -28.63
CA VAL A 443 -3.43 7.12 -28.19
C VAL A 443 -4.10 7.75 -29.41
N ALA A 444 -5.39 8.06 -29.31
CA ALA A 444 -6.11 8.67 -30.41
C ALA A 444 -5.49 10.03 -30.78
N SER A 445 -5.49 10.35 -32.07
CA SER A 445 -5.00 11.64 -32.57
C SER A 445 -5.80 12.81 -31.99
N GLU A 446 -7.09 12.61 -31.69
CA GLU A 446 -7.97 13.59 -31.05
C GLU A 446 -8.70 12.99 -29.84
N GLY A 447 -9.09 13.86 -28.91
CA GLY A 447 -9.76 13.48 -27.68
C GLY A 447 -8.81 12.99 -26.58
N LEU A 448 -9.39 12.60 -25.44
CA LEU A 448 -8.64 12.17 -24.27
C LEU A 448 -8.68 10.65 -24.11
N THR A 449 -7.51 10.01 -23.98
CA THR A 449 -7.41 8.62 -23.55
C THR A 449 -7.22 8.58 -22.05
N ILE A 450 -8.08 7.87 -21.31
CA ILE A 450 -8.01 7.78 -19.84
C ILE A 450 -7.85 6.34 -19.37
N THR A 451 -7.33 6.13 -18.16
CA THR A 451 -7.32 4.76 -17.60
C THR A 451 -8.73 4.28 -17.30
N GLU A 452 -8.96 2.97 -17.41
CA GLU A 452 -10.27 2.36 -17.13
C GLU A 452 -10.69 2.60 -15.67
N TYR A 453 -9.74 2.62 -14.74
CA TYR A 453 -9.99 2.99 -13.35
C TYR A 453 -10.52 4.43 -13.22
N LEU A 454 -9.92 5.39 -13.94
CA LEU A 454 -10.39 6.79 -13.95
C LEU A 454 -11.82 6.86 -14.51
N ALA A 455 -12.07 6.18 -15.63
CA ALA A 455 -13.39 6.11 -16.25
C ALA A 455 -14.45 5.56 -15.29
N ARG A 456 -14.18 4.42 -14.63
CA ARG A 456 -15.10 3.81 -13.65
C ARG A 456 -15.34 4.70 -12.43
N SER A 457 -14.28 5.30 -11.87
CA SER A 457 -14.37 6.13 -10.66
C SER A 457 -15.13 7.45 -10.88
N MET A 458 -15.09 7.99 -12.10
CA MET A 458 -15.80 9.22 -12.49
C MET A 458 -17.09 8.96 -13.30
N GLN A 459 -17.44 7.69 -13.50
CA GLN A 459 -18.59 7.24 -14.29
C GLN A 459 -18.59 7.78 -15.73
N ILE A 460 -17.42 7.82 -16.36
CA ILE A 460 -17.22 8.28 -17.74
C ILE A 460 -17.22 7.07 -18.70
N ARG A 461 -17.86 7.20 -19.86
CA ARG A 461 -17.81 6.24 -20.97
C ARG A 461 -17.07 6.84 -22.17
N VAL A 462 -16.56 5.96 -23.03
CA VAL A 462 -15.99 6.39 -24.32
C VAL A 462 -17.07 7.09 -25.13
N GLY A 463 -16.75 8.27 -25.66
CA GLY A 463 -17.66 9.18 -26.35
C GLY A 463 -18.28 10.28 -25.48
N ASP A 464 -18.20 10.17 -24.15
CA ASP A 464 -18.73 11.20 -23.26
C ASP A 464 -17.91 12.50 -23.34
N SER A 465 -18.59 13.64 -23.19
CA SER A 465 -17.97 14.95 -23.11
C SER A 465 -17.66 15.32 -21.66
N ILE A 466 -16.39 15.58 -21.38
CA ILE A 466 -15.87 15.96 -20.06
C ILE A 466 -15.37 17.40 -20.08
N THR A 467 -15.40 18.05 -18.92
CA THR A 467 -14.80 19.39 -18.75
C THR A 467 -13.41 19.24 -18.15
N VAL A 468 -12.41 19.79 -18.82
CA VAL A 468 -11.02 19.82 -18.39
C VAL A 468 -10.65 21.26 -18.07
N LYS A 469 -10.29 21.52 -16.82
CA LYS A 469 -9.84 22.84 -16.35
C LYS A 469 -8.32 22.83 -16.24
N LEU A 470 -7.66 23.69 -17.01
CA LEU A 470 -6.21 23.85 -16.94
C LEU A 470 -5.83 24.51 -15.61
N LEU A 471 -4.83 23.97 -14.91
CA LEU A 471 -4.32 24.55 -13.65
C LEU A 471 -3.08 25.44 -13.88
N GLU A 472 -2.63 25.56 -15.12
CA GLU A 472 -1.51 26.38 -15.54
C GLU A 472 -1.88 27.25 -16.76
N GLY A 473 -0.97 28.17 -17.11
CA GLY A 473 -1.16 29.09 -18.23
C GLY A 473 -2.38 30.00 -18.05
N ASP A 474 -3.22 30.07 -19.08
CA ASP A 474 -4.44 30.88 -19.09
C ASP A 474 -5.63 30.24 -18.36
N ARG A 475 -5.43 29.04 -17.78
CA ARG A 475 -6.41 28.35 -16.93
C ARG A 475 -7.79 28.19 -17.54
N ARG A 476 -7.83 28.01 -18.86
CA ARG A 476 -9.08 27.80 -19.60
C ARG A 476 -9.79 26.53 -19.13
N GLU A 477 -11.12 26.61 -19.15
CA GLU A 477 -12.00 25.44 -19.06
C GLU A 477 -12.38 25.00 -20.48
N LEU A 478 -12.13 23.74 -20.79
CA LEU A 478 -12.29 23.18 -22.13
C LEU A 478 -13.19 21.94 -22.07
N ARG A 479 -14.07 21.78 -23.05
CA ARG A 479 -14.84 20.53 -23.21
C ARG A 479 -14.19 19.66 -24.27
N MET A 480 -14.00 18.39 -23.96
CA MET A 480 -13.45 17.40 -24.89
C MET A 480 -14.10 16.04 -24.70
N CYS A 481 -14.05 15.21 -25.73
CA CYS A 481 -14.59 13.86 -25.67
C CYS A 481 -13.52 12.86 -25.23
N VAL A 482 -13.91 11.87 -24.45
CA VAL A 482 -13.07 10.72 -24.16
C VAL A 482 -13.06 9.79 -25.37
N SER A 483 -11.90 9.65 -26.01
CA SER A 483 -11.74 8.89 -27.26
C SER A 483 -11.50 7.41 -27.01
N ALA A 484 -10.80 7.07 -25.92
CA ALA A 484 -10.49 5.69 -25.57
C ALA A 484 -10.27 5.52 -24.06
N THR A 485 -10.34 4.27 -23.61
CA THR A 485 -9.92 3.86 -22.26
C THR A 485 -8.84 2.79 -22.35
N VAL A 486 -7.84 2.86 -21.47
CA VAL A 486 -6.78 1.84 -21.35
C VAL A 486 -6.83 1.14 -19.99
N ASP A 487 -6.78 -0.19 -19.99
CA ASP A 487 -6.72 -1.01 -18.78
C ASP A 487 -5.26 -1.13 -18.31
N GLU A 488 -4.73 -0.07 -17.70
CA GLU A 488 -3.38 -0.05 -17.12
C GLU A 488 -3.37 -0.64 -15.70
N MET A 489 -2.35 -1.45 -15.39
CA MET A 489 -2.16 -2.04 -14.04
C MET A 489 -1.82 -0.99 -12.97
N PHE A 490 -1.39 0.21 -13.36
CA PHE A 490 -0.82 1.18 -12.43
C PHE A 490 -1.33 2.60 -12.65
N GLY A 491 -1.89 3.20 -11.58
CA GLY A 491 -2.16 4.63 -11.50
C GLY A 491 -3.49 5.11 -12.08
N VAL A 492 -3.66 6.44 -12.03
CA VAL A 492 -4.83 7.16 -12.54
C VAL A 492 -4.30 8.22 -13.49
N GLN A 493 -4.38 7.96 -14.80
CA GLN A 493 -3.69 8.74 -15.82
C GLN A 493 -4.64 9.20 -16.91
N ALA A 494 -4.26 10.28 -17.57
CA ALA A 494 -4.88 10.77 -18.79
C ALA A 494 -3.80 11.11 -19.81
N TYR A 495 -4.02 10.68 -21.05
CA TYR A 495 -3.10 10.78 -22.16
C TYR A 495 -3.75 11.50 -23.33
N MET A 496 -2.95 12.25 -24.07
CA MET A 496 -3.38 12.88 -25.31
C MET A 496 -2.23 12.89 -26.31
N ALA A 497 -2.53 12.83 -27.60
CA ALA A 497 -1.50 12.97 -28.62
C ALA A 497 -0.79 14.33 -28.49
N ASP A 498 0.53 14.35 -28.63
CA ASP A 498 1.35 15.56 -28.43
C ASP A 498 0.92 16.72 -29.33
N ALA A 499 0.62 16.46 -30.60
CA ALA A 499 0.11 17.45 -31.54
C ALA A 499 -1.21 18.08 -31.07
N SER A 500 -2.10 17.29 -30.48
CA SER A 500 -3.38 17.76 -29.95
C SER A 500 -3.22 18.55 -28.66
N LEU A 501 -2.29 18.15 -27.78
CA LEU A 501 -1.98 18.91 -26.57
C LEU A 501 -1.38 20.28 -26.87
N ARG A 502 -0.46 20.37 -27.82
CA ARG A 502 0.11 21.65 -28.28
C ARG A 502 -0.98 22.60 -28.81
N LYS A 503 -1.87 22.09 -29.67
CA LYS A 503 -3.02 22.86 -30.19
C LYS A 503 -3.94 23.33 -29.06
N LEU A 504 -4.19 22.47 -28.08
CA LEU A 504 -5.04 22.78 -26.93
C LEU A 504 -4.44 23.89 -26.06
N LEU A 505 -3.15 23.78 -25.74
CA LEU A 505 -2.42 24.76 -24.93
C LEU A 505 -2.15 26.07 -25.68
N ARG A 506 -2.18 26.06 -27.03
CA ARG A 506 -1.69 27.15 -27.88
C ARG A 506 -0.19 27.44 -27.63
N GLU A 507 0.56 26.39 -27.31
CA GLU A 507 1.99 26.44 -27.06
C GLU A 507 2.74 25.68 -28.15
N GLU A 508 3.77 26.30 -28.73
CA GLU A 508 4.69 25.62 -29.63
C GLU A 508 5.87 25.04 -28.85
N GLY A 509 5.90 23.71 -28.73
CA GLY A 509 7.11 23.02 -28.33
C GLY A 509 7.51 23.16 -26.85
N SER A 510 6.55 23.43 -25.98
CA SER A 510 6.70 23.46 -24.52
C SER A 510 6.84 22.04 -23.95
N ILE A 511 7.96 21.77 -23.28
CA ILE A 511 8.35 20.44 -22.77
C ILE A 511 8.52 20.49 -21.25
N SER A 512 7.91 19.53 -20.55
CA SER A 512 8.08 19.36 -19.09
C SER A 512 9.21 18.40 -18.74
N GLY A 513 9.53 17.46 -19.62
CA GLY A 513 10.62 16.51 -19.42
C GLY A 513 10.88 15.62 -20.63
N ALA A 514 11.79 14.68 -20.45
CA ALA A 514 12.13 13.69 -21.47
C ALA A 514 12.40 12.31 -20.88
N PHE A 515 12.01 11.30 -21.63
CA PHE A 515 12.43 9.91 -21.53
C PHE A 515 13.71 9.75 -22.35
N VAL A 516 14.74 9.14 -21.76
CA VAL A 516 16.06 9.03 -22.37
C VAL A 516 16.55 7.59 -22.32
N GLN A 517 17.06 7.12 -23.45
CA GLN A 517 17.78 5.86 -23.55
C GLN A 517 19.28 6.14 -23.51
N ILE A 518 20.02 5.39 -22.68
CA ILE A 518 21.42 5.69 -22.35
C ILE A 518 22.24 4.42 -22.50
N ASP A 519 23.43 4.53 -23.10
CA ASP A 519 24.42 3.46 -23.04
C ASP A 519 24.82 3.23 -21.57
N ILE A 520 24.57 2.00 -21.08
CA ILE A 520 24.87 1.56 -19.72
C ILE A 520 26.30 1.91 -19.29
N ARG A 521 27.27 1.90 -20.22
CA ARG A 521 28.69 2.22 -19.94
C ARG A 521 28.92 3.70 -19.61
N SER A 522 28.02 4.57 -20.08
CA SER A 522 28.10 6.02 -19.91
C SER A 522 27.17 6.56 -18.82
N MET A 523 26.42 5.70 -18.13
CA MET A 523 25.44 6.07 -17.11
C MET A 523 26.03 6.95 -15.98
N ASP A 524 27.27 6.66 -15.56
CA ASP A 524 27.97 7.46 -14.54
C ASP A 524 28.32 8.87 -15.04
N ALA A 525 28.74 8.99 -16.30
CA ALA A 525 29.06 10.27 -16.91
C ALA A 525 27.80 11.12 -17.11
N PHE A 526 26.72 10.49 -17.58
CA PHE A 526 25.40 11.09 -17.68
C PHE A 526 24.93 11.60 -16.31
N SER A 527 24.93 10.75 -15.29
CA SER A 527 24.47 11.10 -13.94
C SER A 527 25.25 12.27 -13.35
N LYS A 528 26.58 12.33 -13.53
CA LYS A 528 27.40 13.47 -13.08
C LYS A 528 27.07 14.77 -13.82
N LYS A 529 26.84 14.72 -15.13
CA LYS A 529 26.53 15.90 -15.95
C LYS A 529 25.13 16.44 -15.65
N VAL A 530 24.14 15.56 -15.55
CA VAL A 530 22.76 15.98 -15.29
C VAL A 530 22.62 16.54 -13.88
N LYS A 531 23.33 15.96 -12.89
CA LYS A 531 23.39 16.49 -11.52
C LYS A 531 23.89 17.94 -11.46
N THR A 532 24.74 18.36 -12.41
CA THR A 532 25.28 19.74 -12.45
C THR A 532 24.46 20.70 -13.30
N THR A 533 23.45 20.21 -14.02
CA THR A 533 22.68 21.00 -15.00
C THR A 533 21.53 21.75 -14.32
N PRO A 534 21.56 23.10 -14.24
CA PRO A 534 20.59 23.84 -13.43
C PRO A 534 19.14 23.80 -13.95
N ALA A 535 18.96 23.47 -15.24
CA ALA A 535 17.64 23.36 -15.86
C ALA A 535 16.88 22.08 -15.45
N VAL A 536 17.58 21.08 -14.92
CA VAL A 536 17.00 19.78 -14.53
C VAL A 536 16.56 19.82 -13.07
N ALA A 537 15.29 19.55 -12.82
CA ALA A 537 14.72 19.48 -11.48
C ALA A 537 14.87 18.11 -10.85
N SER A 538 14.68 17.05 -11.64
CA SER A 538 14.81 15.68 -11.15
C SER A 538 15.22 14.72 -12.26
N VAL A 539 15.92 13.67 -11.84
CA VAL A 539 16.23 12.51 -12.68
C VAL A 539 15.75 11.28 -11.95
N MET A 540 15.10 10.39 -12.68
CA MET A 540 14.77 9.04 -12.22
C MET A 540 15.49 8.06 -13.13
N VAL A 541 16.38 7.26 -12.56
CA VAL A 541 17.05 6.16 -13.28
C VAL A 541 16.22 4.89 -13.05
N ARG A 542 15.93 4.16 -14.12
CA ARG A 542 15.04 3.00 -14.13
C ARG A 542 15.59 1.85 -13.29
N GLU A 543 16.82 1.42 -13.53
CA GLU A 543 17.44 0.31 -12.78
C GLU A 543 17.50 0.62 -11.28
N THR A 544 17.84 1.85 -10.95
CA THR A 544 17.87 2.38 -9.60
C THR A 544 16.50 2.33 -8.93
N ALA A 545 15.44 2.70 -9.66
CA ALA A 545 14.06 2.63 -9.18
C ALA A 545 13.60 1.17 -8.94
N ILE A 546 13.93 0.25 -9.85
CA ILE A 546 13.64 -1.19 -9.71
C ILE A 546 14.35 -1.75 -8.49
N LYS A 547 15.64 -1.45 -8.31
CA LYS A 547 16.42 -1.93 -7.17
C LYS A 547 15.87 -1.39 -5.84
N SER A 548 15.51 -0.11 -5.80
CA SER A 548 14.88 0.48 -4.61
C SER A 548 13.51 -0.11 -4.30
N PHE A 549 12.73 -0.47 -5.31
CA PHE A 549 11.50 -1.25 -5.08
C PHE A 549 11.83 -2.62 -4.50
N ASP A 550 12.75 -3.34 -5.12
CA ASP A 550 13.12 -4.71 -4.77
C ASP A 550 13.64 -4.82 -3.33
N ASP A 551 14.58 -3.94 -2.95
CA ASP A 551 15.16 -3.89 -1.60
C ASP A 551 14.07 -3.59 -0.54
N ASN A 552 13.23 -2.57 -0.77
CA ASN A 552 12.19 -2.18 0.18
C ASN A 552 11.06 -3.21 0.27
N TYR A 553 10.74 -3.87 -0.84
CA TYR A 553 9.58 -4.75 -0.93
C TYR A 553 9.91 -6.17 -0.46
N ARG A 554 11.05 -6.74 -0.89
CA ARG A 554 11.47 -8.08 -0.45
C ARG A 554 11.65 -8.18 1.06
N GLU A 555 12.29 -7.19 1.70
CA GLU A 555 12.51 -7.22 3.16
C GLU A 555 11.17 -7.31 3.92
N ASN A 556 10.16 -6.56 3.50
CA ASN A 556 8.83 -6.60 4.11
C ASN A 556 8.10 -7.93 3.85
N MET A 557 8.23 -8.48 2.65
CA MET A 557 7.52 -9.69 2.28
C MET A 557 8.11 -10.97 2.86
N ASP A 558 9.44 -11.04 3.02
CA ASP A 558 10.09 -12.19 3.63
C ASP A 558 9.59 -12.39 5.07
N ILE A 559 9.49 -11.29 5.82
CA ILE A 559 8.93 -11.28 7.18
C ILE A 559 7.47 -11.77 7.17
N SER A 560 6.63 -11.24 6.27
CA SER A 560 5.24 -11.67 6.13
C SER A 560 5.09 -13.15 5.76
N THR A 561 5.98 -13.65 4.90
CA THR A 561 5.98 -15.05 4.44
C THR A 561 6.28 -16.00 5.59
N VAL A 562 7.27 -15.69 6.43
CA VAL A 562 7.58 -16.50 7.61
C VAL A 562 6.36 -16.66 8.52
N TYR A 563 5.60 -15.58 8.73
CA TYR A 563 4.38 -15.64 9.53
C TYR A 563 3.28 -16.48 8.88
N MET A 564 3.01 -16.26 7.58
CA MET A 564 1.98 -17.00 6.86
C MET A 564 2.30 -18.50 6.79
N VAL A 565 3.57 -18.87 6.56
CA VAL A 565 4.02 -20.28 6.56
C VAL A 565 3.88 -20.89 7.94
N GLY A 566 4.34 -20.19 8.99
CA GLY A 566 4.22 -20.67 10.37
C GLY A 566 2.76 -20.97 10.74
N PHE A 567 1.85 -20.07 10.40
CA PHE A 567 0.43 -20.28 10.62
C PHE A 567 -0.18 -21.41 9.77
N ALA A 568 0.17 -21.50 8.49
CA ALA A 568 -0.30 -22.57 7.63
C ALA A 568 0.12 -23.95 8.14
N VAL A 569 1.36 -24.07 8.63
CA VAL A 569 1.88 -25.30 9.26
C VAL A 569 1.09 -25.65 10.52
N ILE A 570 0.78 -24.68 11.38
CA ILE A 570 -0.02 -24.91 12.59
C ILE A 570 -1.42 -25.43 12.23
N ILE A 571 -2.08 -24.82 11.24
CA ILE A 571 -3.41 -25.26 10.78
C ILE A 571 -3.31 -26.68 10.20
N ALA A 572 -2.34 -26.93 9.32
CA ALA A 572 -2.18 -28.21 8.64
C ALA A 572 -1.84 -29.36 9.60
N PHE A 573 -1.02 -29.11 10.62
CA PHE A 573 -0.69 -30.12 11.63
C PHE A 573 -1.86 -30.41 12.59
N GLY A 574 -2.73 -29.41 12.81
CA GLY A 574 -3.89 -29.57 13.68
C GLY A 574 -4.99 -30.46 13.09
N VAL A 575 -5.19 -30.39 11.77
CA VAL A 575 -6.24 -31.12 11.02
C VAL A 575 -5.85 -32.58 10.80
#